data_AF-A0A3N5UVJ7-F1
#
_entry.id   AF-A0A3N5UVJ7-F1
#
_cell.length_a   1.000
_cell.length_b   1.000
_cell.length_c   1.000
_cell.angle_alpha   90.00
_cell.angle_beta   90.00
_cell.angle_gamma   90.00
#
_symmetry.space_group_name_H-M   'P 1'
#
loop_
_entity.id
_entity.type
_entity.pdbx_description
1 polymer ?
#
loop_
_entity_poly.entity_id
_entity_poly.type
_entity_poly.pdbx_seq_one_letter_code
_entity_poly.pdbx_strand_id
1 'polypeptide(L)' 'MVITGNPGVGKRTISGLLSKRLGFKIVNLNEFVIKNKLVFPDKALGVYDVYIKKASLMLRKE' A
#
# COMPACT_ATOMS: atom_id res chain seq x y z
N MET A 1 7.75 -8.84 -2.79
CA MET A 1 7.26 -8.86 -4.19
C MET A 1 6.39 -7.62 -4.39
N VAL A 2 6.54 -6.91 -5.51
CA VAL A 2 5.72 -5.72 -5.82
C VAL A 2 4.92 -6.03 -7.09
N ILE A 3 3.59 -5.85 -7.04
CA ILE A 3 2.70 -6.04 -8.21
C ILE A 3 2.15 -4.66 -8.60
N THR A 4 2.48 -4.19 -9.81
CA THR A 4 2.07 -2.89 -10.36
C THR A 4 1.36 -3.07 -11.71
N GLY A 5 0.74 -2.00 -12.21
CA GLY A 5 0.01 -1.98 -13.49
C GLY A 5 -1.21 -1.06 -13.45
N ASN A 6 -1.90 -0.87 -14.57
CA ASN A 6 -3.03 0.06 -14.64
C ASN A 6 -4.25 -0.43 -13.83
N PRO A 7 -5.09 0.47 -13.28
CA PRO A 7 -6.35 0.07 -12.64
C PRO A 7 -7.19 -0.84 -13.58
N GLY A 8 -7.82 -1.87 -13.02
CA GLY A 8 -8.65 -2.81 -13.79
C GLY A 8 -7.96 -4.08 -14.30
N VAL A 9 -6.61 -4.15 -14.34
CA VAL A 9 -5.88 -5.34 -14.89
C VAL A 9 -5.87 -6.58 -13.96
N GLY A 10 -6.71 -6.63 -12.93
CA GLY A 10 -6.83 -7.82 -12.08
C GLY A 10 -5.71 -8.04 -11.05
N LYS A 11 -4.87 -7.03 -10.77
CA LYS A 11 -3.75 -7.14 -9.80
C LYS A 11 -4.19 -7.65 -8.43
N ARG A 12 -5.34 -7.16 -7.93
CA ARG A 12 -5.89 -7.59 -6.63
C ARG A 12 -6.23 -9.08 -6.64
N THR A 13 -6.77 -9.58 -7.76
CA THR A 13 -7.14 -10.99 -7.95
C THR A 13 -5.89 -11.88 -7.93
N ILE A 14 -4.85 -11.54 -8.70
CA ILE A 14 -3.64 -12.36 -8.75
C ILE A 14 -2.85 -12.31 -7.45
N SER A 15 -2.78 -11.13 -6.79
CA SER A 15 -2.19 -11.01 -5.44
C SER A 15 -2.88 -11.96 -4.46
N GLY A 16 -4.22 -11.98 -4.44
CA GLY A 16 -5.04 -12.86 -3.60
C GLY A 16 -4.80 -14.35 -3.84
N LEU A 17 -4.60 -14.74 -5.09
CA LEU A 17 -4.34 -16.13 -5.45
C LEU A 17 -2.92 -16.56 -5.05
N LEU A 18 -1.94 -15.69 -5.28
CA LEU A 18 -0.54 -15.91 -4.91
C LEU A 18 -0.35 -15.94 -3.39
N SER A 19 -1.05 -15.08 -2.65
CA SER A 19 -0.95 -15.06 -1.18
C SER A 19 -1.44 -16.36 -0.55
N LYS A 20 -2.57 -16.90 -1.03
CA LYS A 20 -3.12 -18.18 -0.56
C LYS A 20 -2.22 -19.35 -0.90
N ARG A 21 -1.63 -19.33 -2.10
CA ARG A 21 -0.79 -20.44 -2.60
C ARG A 21 0.61 -20.46 -1.99
N LEU A 22 1.17 -19.29 -1.70
CA LEU A 22 2.55 -19.14 -1.23
C LEU A 22 2.65 -18.77 0.26
N GLY A 23 1.52 -18.60 0.96
CA GLY A 23 1.48 -18.23 2.37
C GLY A 23 1.93 -16.79 2.68
N PHE A 24 2.00 -15.92 1.67
CA PHE A 24 2.41 -14.53 1.87
C PHE A 24 1.25 -13.67 2.39
N LYS A 25 1.57 -12.70 3.25
CA LYS A 25 0.64 -11.66 3.67
C LYS A 25 0.55 -10.58 2.59
N ILE A 26 -0.67 -10.23 2.17
CA ILE A 26 -0.90 -9.10 1.26
C ILE A 26 -1.02 -7.83 2.08
N VAL A 27 -0.23 -6.81 1.73
CA VAL A 27 -0.36 -5.46 2.27
C VAL A 27 -0.85 -4.54 1.15
N ASN A 28 -2.02 -3.94 1.33
CA ASN A 28 -2.50 -2.87 0.47
C ASN A 28 -1.95 -1.54 0.99
N LEU A 29 -1.01 -0.94 0.25
CA LEU A 29 -0.34 0.30 0.65
C LEU A 29 -1.31 1.45 0.94
N ASN A 30 -2.36 1.61 0.13
CA ASN A 30 -3.33 2.70 0.30
C ASN A 30 -4.13 2.55 1.61
N GLU A 31 -4.67 1.34 1.83
CA GLU A 31 -5.40 1.05 3.07
C GLU A 31 -4.47 1.17 4.29
N PHE A 32 -3.22 0.74 4.17
CA PHE A 32 -2.23 0.82 5.24
C PHE A 32 -1.93 2.26 5.65
N VAL A 33 -1.68 3.18 4.70
CA VAL A 33 -1.34 4.57 5.03
C VAL A 33 -2.55 5.33 5.58
N ILE A 34 -3.75 5.05 5.07
CA ILE A 34 -5.00 5.67 5.57
C ILE A 34 -5.31 5.19 6.99
N LYS A 35 -5.25 3.87 7.25
CA LYS A 35 -5.53 3.28 8.57
C LYS A 35 -4.58 3.81 9.64
N ASN A 36 -3.31 3.99 9.30
CA ASN A 36 -2.28 4.49 10.23
C ASN A 36 -2.20 6.02 10.28
N LYS A 37 -3.11 6.76 9.62
CA LYS A 37 -3.11 8.23 9.54
C LYS A 37 -1.75 8.81 9.10
N LEU A 38 -1.11 8.14 8.14
CA LEU A 38 0.21 8.49 7.61
C LEU A 38 0.12 9.44 6.40
N VAL A 39 -1.05 10.02 6.18
CA VAL A 39 -1.35 10.91 5.06
C VAL A 39 -1.48 12.33 5.58
N PHE A 40 -0.88 13.31 4.90
CA PHE A 40 -0.98 14.73 5.23
C PHE A 40 -1.34 15.56 3.98
N PRO A 41 -2.11 16.64 4.13
CA PRO A 41 -2.39 17.53 3.01
C PRO A 41 -1.15 18.36 2.70
N ASP A 42 -0.66 18.28 1.47
CA ASP A 42 0.34 19.20 0.95
C ASP A 42 -0.37 20.46 0.43
N LYS A 43 -0.21 21.55 1.18
CA LYS A 43 -0.82 22.85 0.86
C LYS A 43 -0.22 23.49 -0.40
N ALA A 44 0.97 23.09 -0.82
CA ALA A 44 1.61 23.65 -2.02
C ALA A 44 1.03 23.06 -3.31
N LEU A 45 0.63 21.79 -3.28
CA LEU A 45 0.19 21.04 -4.46
C LEU A 45 -1.31 20.69 -4.44
N GLY A 46 -2.01 20.93 -3.33
CA GLY A 46 -3.44 20.60 -3.19
C GLY A 46 -3.73 19.10 -3.19
N VAL A 47 -2.70 18.28 -2.97
CA VAL A 47 -2.79 16.81 -2.94
C VAL A 47 -2.50 16.28 -1.54
N TYR A 48 -2.79 15.00 -1.34
CA TYR A 48 -2.41 14.28 -0.14
C TYR A 48 -1.07 13.59 -0.38
N ASP A 49 -0.11 13.83 0.52
CA ASP A 49 1.19 13.18 0.52
C ASP A 49 1.33 12.24 1.73
N VAL A 50 2.30 11.32 1.66
CA VAL A 50 2.47 10.24 2.62
C VAL A 50 3.76 10.43 3.41
N TYR A 51 3.71 10.23 4.74
CA TYR A 51 4.92 10.21 5.57
C TYR A 51 5.76 8.95 5.31
N ILE A 52 6.56 8.97 4.24
CA ILE A 52 7.34 7.82 3.76
C ILE A 52 8.21 7.22 4.87
N LYS A 53 8.95 8.03 5.64
CA LYS A 53 9.83 7.52 6.71
C LYS A 53 9.08 6.73 7.78
N LYS A 54 7.92 7.24 8.23
CA LYS A 54 7.08 6.56 9.22
C LYS A 54 6.42 5.32 8.63
N ALA A 55 5.93 5.42 7.39
CA ALA A 55 5.33 4.30 6.67
C ALA A 55 6.31 3.14 6.52
N SER A 56 7.54 3.41 6.06
CA SER A 56 8.58 2.39 5.92
C SER A 56 8.97 1.73 7.25
N LEU A 57 8.97 2.49 8.35
CA LEU A 57 9.29 1.94 9.67
C LEU A 57 8.17 1.03 10.20
N MET A 58 6.90 1.38 9.95
CA MET A 58 5.75 0.56 10.33
C MET A 58 5.59 -0.68 9.44
N LEU A 59 5.86 -0.58 8.13
CA LEU A 59 5.82 -1.69 7.20
C LEU A 59 6.82 -2.80 7.53
N ARG A 60 7.97 -2.47 8.16
CA ARG A 60 8.94 -3.48 8.62
C ARG A 60 8.47 -4.31 9.82
N LYS A 61 7.42 -3.85 10.53
CA LYS A 61 6.87 -4.55 11.70
C LYS A 61 5.67 -5.44 11.36
N GLU A 62 5.19 -5.40 10.12
CA GLU A 62 4.05 -6.20 9.62
C GLU A 62 4.46 -7.56 9.06
#